data_AF-A0A7V9V7N7-F1
#
_entry.id   AF-A0A7V9V7N7-F1
#
_cell.length_a   1.000
_cell.length_b   1.000
_cell.length_c   1.000
_cell.angle_alpha   90.00
_cell.angle_beta   90.00
_cell.angle_gamma   90.00
#
_symmetry.space_group_name_H-M   'P 1'
#
loop_
_entity.id
_entity.type
_entity.pdbx_description
1 polymer ?
#
loop_
_entity_poly.entity_id
_entity_poly.type
_entity_poly.pdbx_seq_one_letter_code
_entity_poly.pdbx_strand_id
1 'polypeptide(L)'
;MATSSADPDALDDFVSTSRDLNADLAPRVTALERAFEAFLAEPSDVGIGSPSQSGASPPRLEHFGDTIESARAHRNDRDVEADWTQVVSRAFREAGSGGTLRFVDDAILDERLAAAGVPAGAPTLISVEAPSAAGLTVDSGFKDDPVNCGTGSFIEPEVDLPAPARLWAMTWMRNHNSRFPHPGPLGRGWSSWATTRLDVTADGARFEGPDGQVVELARTDHGFSTDSNLAAEVVETEAGTELSWWRGERWRFGPDGTPSEIVLGPAGSVLFHHDDHGRLRAMAHDAGRRLDVEWAGERITAVRASHGGDSTCHTVAYEYIDGDLVASHAP
;
A
#
# COMPACT_ATOMS: atom_id res chain seq x y z
N MET A 1 -8.25 18.80 38.82
CA MET A 1 -6.92 18.84 38.19
C MET A 1 -6.68 17.45 37.66
N ALA A 2 -6.32 17.34 36.38
CA ALA A 2 -5.97 16.06 35.78
C ALA A 2 -4.52 15.71 36.17
N THR A 3 -4.25 14.43 36.34
CA THR A 3 -2.96 13.94 36.83
C THR A 3 -2.54 12.81 35.93
N SER A 4 -1.40 12.98 35.27
CA SER A 4 -0.80 11.98 34.41
C SER A 4 0.13 11.07 35.19
N SER A 5 0.28 9.84 34.70
CA SER A 5 1.20 8.85 35.26
C SER A 5 2.06 8.21 34.18
N ALA A 6 3.36 8.07 34.43
CA ALA A 6 4.27 7.43 33.50
C ALA A 6 5.43 6.74 34.24
N ASP A 7 6.07 5.80 33.55
CA ASP A 7 7.36 5.23 33.94
C ASP A 7 8.48 5.98 33.18
N PRO A 8 9.28 6.82 33.84
CA PRO A 8 10.31 7.60 33.17
C PRO A 8 11.45 6.75 32.60
N ASP A 9 11.67 5.53 33.10
CA ASP A 9 12.68 4.65 32.52
C ASP A 9 12.22 4.15 31.13
N ALA A 10 10.95 3.78 31.00
CA ALA A 10 10.35 3.43 29.70
C ALA A 10 10.31 4.61 28.71
N LEU A 11 10.09 5.84 29.22
CA LEU A 11 10.17 7.05 28.38
C LEU A 11 11.60 7.31 27.90
N ASP A 12 12.61 7.10 28.74
CA ASP A 12 14.01 7.25 28.36
C ASP A 12 14.45 6.19 27.34
N ASP A 13 13.95 4.95 27.48
CA ASP A 13 14.18 3.86 26.50
C ASP A 13 13.59 4.21 25.12
N PHE A 14 12.38 4.80 25.08
CA PHE A 14 11.79 5.31 23.83
C PHE A 14 12.67 6.39 23.21
N VAL A 15 13.13 7.37 24.00
CA VAL A 15 14.01 8.46 23.53
C VAL A 15 15.31 7.91 22.96
N SER A 16 15.94 6.94 23.64
CA SER A 16 17.17 6.30 23.15
C SER A 16 16.93 5.60 21.82
N THR A 17 15.87 4.79 21.74
CA THR A 17 15.54 4.00 20.55
C THR A 17 15.23 4.90 19.36
N SER A 18 14.43 5.96 19.56
CA SER A 18 14.09 6.92 18.51
C SER A 18 15.33 7.63 17.97
N ARG A 19 16.23 8.06 18.86
CA ARG A 19 17.49 8.71 18.48
C ARG A 19 18.44 7.76 17.74
N ASP A 20 18.54 6.51 18.17
CA ASP A 20 19.39 5.50 17.51
C ASP A 20 18.87 5.20 16.10
N LEU A 21 17.55 5.04 15.93
CA LEU A 21 16.92 4.86 14.62
C LEU A 21 17.13 6.08 13.72
N ASN A 22 16.98 7.30 14.25
CA ASN A 22 17.25 8.52 13.49
C ASN A 22 18.72 8.65 13.10
N ALA A 23 19.65 8.25 13.98
CA ALA A 23 21.08 8.24 13.69
C ALA A 23 21.45 7.26 12.58
N ASP A 24 20.80 6.09 12.51
CA ASP A 24 20.97 5.13 11.41
C ASP A 24 20.32 5.61 10.10
N LEU A 25 19.16 6.28 10.18
CA LEU A 25 18.42 6.75 9.01
C LEU A 25 19.05 7.99 8.37
N ALA A 26 19.59 8.91 9.16
CA ALA A 26 20.17 10.17 8.70
C ALA A 26 21.19 10.03 7.56
N PRO A 27 22.24 9.18 7.66
CA PRO A 27 23.21 9.04 6.58
C PRO A 27 22.61 8.45 5.30
N ARG A 28 21.55 7.63 5.41
CA ARG A 28 20.87 7.00 4.26
C ARG A 28 20.06 8.03 3.48
N VAL A 29 19.31 8.89 4.17
CA VAL A 29 18.57 10.00 3.56
C VAL A 29 19.53 10.97 2.88
N THR A 30 20.65 11.33 3.53
CA THR A 30 21.69 12.16 2.91
C THR A 30 22.35 11.49 1.69
N ALA A 31 22.57 10.18 1.71
CA ALA A 31 23.10 9.46 0.57
C ALA A 31 22.12 9.45 -0.61
N LEU A 32 20.83 9.24 -0.34
CA LEU A 32 19.76 9.30 -1.33
C LEU A 32 19.67 10.69 -1.98
N GLU A 33 19.72 11.75 -1.19
CA GLU A 33 19.77 13.14 -1.66
C GLU A 33 20.94 13.37 -2.61
N ARG A 34 22.15 12.96 -2.22
CA ARG A 34 23.34 13.11 -3.06
C ARG A 34 23.24 12.33 -4.36
N ALA A 35 22.66 11.13 -4.32
CA ALA A 35 22.45 10.33 -5.51
C ALA A 35 21.43 10.99 -6.46
N PHE A 36 20.36 11.56 -5.90
CA PHE A 36 19.35 12.28 -6.68
C PHE A 36 19.90 13.56 -7.32
N GLU A 37 20.64 14.38 -6.56
CA GLU A 37 21.32 15.58 -7.08
C GLU A 37 22.35 15.23 -8.16
N ALA A 38 23.12 14.15 -7.97
CA ALA A 38 24.06 13.68 -8.99
C ALA A 38 23.33 13.24 -10.27
N PHE A 39 22.22 12.53 -10.12
CA PHE A 39 21.37 12.13 -11.25
C PHE A 39 20.81 13.34 -12.02
N LEU A 40 20.33 14.37 -11.31
CA LEU A 40 19.85 15.62 -11.94
C LEU A 40 20.96 16.38 -12.67
N ALA A 41 22.20 16.26 -12.21
CA ALA A 41 23.36 16.92 -12.82
C ALA A 41 23.92 16.19 -14.06
N GLU A 42 23.50 14.95 -14.33
CA GLU A 42 23.95 14.20 -15.51
C GLU A 42 23.26 14.68 -16.80
N PRO A 43 24.02 15.05 -17.85
CA PRO A 43 23.42 15.40 -19.15
C PRO A 43 22.80 14.16 -19.79
N SER A 44 21.47 14.08 -19.85
CA SER A 44 20.75 12.96 -20.45
C SER A 44 20.39 13.23 -21.93
N ASP A 45 20.80 12.34 -22.85
CA ASP A 45 20.32 12.32 -24.25
C ASP A 45 18.84 11.89 -24.38
N VAL A 46 18.22 11.43 -23.29
CA VAL A 46 16.85 10.88 -23.24
C VAL A 46 15.84 11.88 -22.63
N GLY A 47 16.24 13.14 -22.41
CA GLY A 47 15.32 14.20 -21.95
C GLY A 47 14.73 13.98 -20.55
N ILE A 48 15.37 13.18 -19.71
CA ILE A 48 14.90 12.89 -18.34
C ILE A 48 15.40 13.96 -17.35
N GLY A 49 16.58 14.56 -17.58
CA GLY A 49 17.18 15.56 -16.69
C GLY A 49 17.33 16.98 -17.25
N SER A 50 16.89 17.26 -18.49
CA SER A 50 16.95 18.64 -19.01
C SER A 50 15.72 19.44 -18.56
N PRO A 51 15.89 20.62 -17.93
CA PRO A 51 14.77 21.49 -17.65
C PRO A 51 14.05 21.79 -18.95
N SER A 52 12.71 21.75 -18.92
CA SER A 52 11.90 22.25 -20.02
C SER A 52 12.35 23.67 -20.38
N GLN A 53 12.17 24.13 -21.64
CA GLN A 53 12.50 25.51 -22.02
C GLN A 53 11.75 26.58 -21.18
N SER A 54 10.80 26.15 -20.34
CA SER A 54 10.08 26.93 -19.31
C SER A 54 10.74 26.97 -17.93
N GLY A 55 11.85 26.26 -17.68
CA GLY A 55 12.53 26.26 -16.37
C GLY A 55 11.87 25.40 -15.29
N ALA A 56 10.79 24.67 -15.61
CA ALA A 56 10.15 23.71 -14.72
C ALA A 56 10.75 22.32 -14.91
N SER A 57 10.98 21.62 -13.79
CA SER A 57 11.32 20.19 -13.76
C SER A 57 10.15 19.39 -14.35
N PRO A 58 10.37 18.26 -15.04
CA PRO A 58 9.28 17.39 -15.43
C PRO A 58 8.59 16.84 -14.17
N PRO A 59 7.24 16.71 -14.16
CA PRO A 59 6.45 16.38 -12.96
C PRO A 59 6.86 15.07 -12.27
N ARG A 60 7.51 14.15 -13.00
CA ARG A 60 8.03 12.87 -12.48
C ARG A 60 9.30 12.98 -11.64
N LEU A 61 10.05 14.10 -11.74
CA LEU A 61 11.22 14.37 -10.89
C LEU A 61 10.85 15.13 -9.62
N GLU A 62 9.74 15.87 -9.65
CA GLU A 62 9.20 16.56 -8.48
C GLU A 62 8.81 15.54 -7.39
N HIS A 63 8.19 14.41 -7.77
CA HIS A 63 7.81 13.33 -6.84
C HIS A 63 8.99 12.67 -6.09
N PHE A 64 10.17 12.55 -6.72
CA PHE A 64 11.37 12.06 -6.03
C PHE A 64 11.91 13.09 -5.02
N GLY A 65 11.80 14.38 -5.34
CA GLY A 65 12.07 15.47 -4.40
C GLY A 65 11.13 15.42 -3.20
N ASP A 66 9.84 15.21 -3.43
CA ASP A 66 8.81 15.11 -2.39
C ASP A 66 9.05 13.90 -1.47
N THR A 67 9.50 12.77 -2.03
CA THR A 67 9.84 11.57 -1.24
C THR A 67 11.03 11.82 -0.30
N ILE A 68 12.04 12.54 -0.80
CA ILE A 68 13.20 12.96 0.00
C ILE A 68 12.77 13.95 1.09
N GLU A 69 11.89 14.89 0.77
CA GLU A 69 11.34 15.85 1.72
C GLU A 69 10.48 15.18 2.80
N SER A 70 9.65 14.22 2.42
CA SER A 70 8.89 13.37 3.35
C SER A 70 9.82 12.59 4.29
N ALA A 71 10.90 11.99 3.77
CA ALA A 71 11.89 11.30 4.61
C ALA A 71 12.58 12.27 5.61
N ARG A 72 12.78 13.54 5.23
CA ARG A 72 13.28 14.59 6.13
C ARG A 72 12.26 14.95 7.21
N ALA A 73 11.00 15.13 6.82
CA ALA A 73 9.91 15.47 7.74
C ALA A 73 9.74 14.38 8.80
N HIS A 74 9.65 13.11 8.41
CA HIS A 74 9.54 11.98 9.35
C HIS A 74 10.72 11.88 10.31
N ARG A 75 11.96 12.17 9.86
CA ARG A 75 13.12 12.23 10.75
C ARG A 75 13.00 13.38 11.75
N ASN A 76 12.62 14.56 11.27
CA ASN A 76 12.43 15.74 12.11
C ASN A 76 11.33 15.53 13.15
N ASP A 77 10.22 14.91 12.76
CA ASP A 77 9.12 14.61 13.68
C ASP A 77 9.56 13.64 14.79
N ARG A 78 10.35 12.61 14.45
CA ARG A 78 10.94 11.71 15.46
C ARG A 78 11.89 12.41 16.43
N ASP A 79 12.65 13.40 15.97
CA ASP A 79 13.49 14.22 16.85
C ASP A 79 12.64 15.10 17.78
N VAL A 80 11.57 15.71 17.25
CA VAL A 80 10.60 16.50 18.02
C VAL A 80 9.87 15.64 19.06
N GLU A 81 9.44 14.43 18.70
CA GLU A 81 8.81 13.47 19.61
C GLU A 81 9.77 13.01 20.72
N ALA A 82 11.04 12.74 20.37
CA ALA A 82 12.07 12.39 21.34
C ALA A 82 12.35 13.54 22.31
N ASP A 83 12.40 14.78 21.83
CA ASP A 83 12.62 15.96 22.68
C ASP A 83 11.42 16.24 23.59
N TRP A 84 10.19 16.14 23.07
CA TRP A 84 8.97 16.20 23.89
C TRP A 84 8.99 15.13 25.00
N THR A 85 9.24 13.88 24.61
CA THR A 85 9.25 12.74 25.54
C THR A 85 10.34 12.89 26.59
N GLN A 86 11.49 13.45 26.24
CA GLN A 86 12.58 13.72 27.17
C GLN A 86 12.21 14.81 28.19
N VAL A 87 11.49 15.87 27.78
CA VAL A 87 11.00 16.92 28.69
C VAL A 87 9.98 16.34 29.67
N VAL A 88 9.06 15.50 29.18
CA VAL A 88 8.06 14.81 30.00
C VAL A 88 8.72 13.84 30.99
N SER A 89 9.65 13.00 30.53
CA SER A 89 10.44 12.10 31.39
C SER A 89 11.12 12.87 32.53
N ARG A 90 11.78 14.00 32.21
CA ARG A 90 12.42 14.86 33.21
C ARG A 90 11.41 15.41 34.24
N ALA A 91 10.25 15.87 33.78
CA ALA A 91 9.21 16.37 34.68
C ALA A 91 8.72 15.28 35.65
N PHE A 92 8.51 14.04 35.18
CA PHE A 92 8.20 12.89 36.03
C PHE A 92 9.34 12.55 37.01
N ARG A 93 10.61 12.69 36.59
CA ARG A 93 11.76 12.45 37.46
C ARG A 93 11.90 13.49 38.57
N GLU A 94 11.62 14.76 38.27
CA GLU A 94 11.73 15.89 39.21
C GLU A 94 10.58 15.96 40.22
N ALA A 95 9.37 15.53 39.84
CA ALA A 95 8.17 15.65 40.65
C ALA A 95 7.96 14.52 41.68
N GLY A 96 8.71 13.40 41.60
CA GLY A 96 8.40 12.19 42.36
C GLY A 96 9.55 11.61 43.20
N SER A 97 9.23 11.19 44.42
CA SER A 97 10.07 10.34 45.29
C SER A 97 9.51 8.91 45.36
N GLY A 98 10.20 7.97 44.70
CA GLY A 98 10.06 6.51 44.86
C GLY A 98 8.98 5.79 44.01
N GLY A 99 9.39 4.74 43.28
CA GLY A 99 8.53 3.84 42.48
C GLY A 99 8.78 3.88 40.97
N THR A 100 8.45 2.80 40.25
CA THR A 100 8.56 2.69 38.78
C THR A 100 7.56 3.61 38.07
N LEU A 101 6.30 3.67 38.52
CA LEU A 101 5.30 4.62 38.05
C LEU A 101 5.30 5.89 38.89
N ARG A 102 5.31 7.05 38.23
CA ARG A 102 5.31 8.39 38.86
C ARG A 102 4.09 9.18 38.42
N PHE A 103 3.67 10.14 39.25
CA PHE A 103 2.45 10.94 39.02
C PHE A 103 2.79 12.43 39.04
N VAL A 104 2.25 13.18 38.08
CA VAL A 104 2.49 14.62 37.92
C VAL A 104 1.18 15.30 37.55
N ASP A 105 0.94 16.50 38.11
CA ASP A 105 -0.19 17.34 37.70
C ASP A 105 0.03 17.82 36.26
N ASP A 106 -0.99 17.72 35.42
CA ASP A 106 -0.88 18.09 34.01
C ASP A 106 -0.48 19.56 33.83
N ALA A 107 -0.87 20.44 34.77
CA ALA A 107 -0.44 21.84 34.75
C ALA A 107 1.08 22.03 34.90
N ILE A 108 1.76 21.12 35.60
CA ILE A 108 3.22 21.12 35.72
C ILE A 108 3.85 20.64 34.42
N LEU A 109 3.27 19.62 33.76
CA LEU A 109 3.75 19.15 32.46
C LEU A 109 3.65 20.25 31.39
N ASP A 110 2.54 20.97 31.35
CA ASP A 110 2.31 22.08 30.43
C ASP A 110 3.34 23.22 30.65
N GLU A 111 3.61 23.57 31.91
CA GLU A 111 4.63 24.58 32.24
C GLU A 111 6.03 24.15 31.79
N ARG A 112 6.38 22.87 31.97
CA ARG A 112 7.70 22.32 31.58
C ARG A 112 7.87 22.24 30.07
N LEU A 113 6.84 21.83 29.34
CA LEU A 113 6.84 21.82 27.87
C LEU A 113 6.98 23.24 27.31
N ALA A 114 6.22 24.19 27.85
CA ALA A 114 6.32 25.60 27.46
C ALA A 114 7.72 26.18 27.75
N ALA A 115 8.31 25.87 28.91
CA ALA A 115 9.66 26.32 29.26
C ALA A 115 10.75 25.72 28.35
N ALA A 116 10.52 24.51 27.83
CA ALA A 116 11.43 23.86 26.88
C ALA A 116 11.22 24.30 25.42
N GLY A 117 10.20 25.13 25.14
CA GLY A 117 9.86 25.56 23.77
C GLY A 117 9.24 24.45 22.92
N VAL A 118 8.74 23.38 23.55
CA VAL A 118 8.10 22.25 22.87
C VAL A 118 6.57 22.48 22.85
N PRO A 119 5.87 22.25 21.72
CA PRO A 119 4.42 22.41 21.65
C PRO A 119 3.67 21.63 22.74
N ALA A 120 2.64 22.25 23.32
CA ALA A 120 1.78 21.62 24.33
C ALA A 120 0.80 20.63 23.68
N GLY A 121 0.57 19.49 24.34
CA GLY A 121 -0.25 18.38 23.85
C GLY A 121 0.57 17.10 23.65
N ALA A 122 -0.03 15.94 23.93
CA ALA A 122 0.56 14.67 23.51
C ALA A 122 0.62 14.63 21.97
N PRO A 123 1.65 14.01 21.36
CA PRO A 123 1.63 13.69 19.94
C PRO A 123 0.28 13.04 19.60
N THR A 124 -0.32 13.43 18.49
CA THR A 124 -1.59 12.85 18.04
C THR A 124 -1.44 11.33 18.09
N LEU A 125 -2.26 10.67 18.91
CA LEU A 125 -2.28 9.22 18.97
C LEU A 125 -2.67 8.71 17.58
N ILE A 126 -1.67 8.33 16.80
CA ILE A 126 -1.88 7.64 15.54
C ILE A 126 -2.46 6.29 15.94
N SER A 127 -3.76 6.12 15.72
CA SER A 127 -4.38 4.80 15.75
C SER A 127 -3.83 4.04 14.56
N VAL A 128 -2.71 3.35 14.75
CA VAL A 128 -2.19 2.42 13.74
C VAL A 128 -3.08 1.19 13.81
N GLU A 129 -3.90 0.98 12.78
CA GLU A 129 -4.60 -0.29 12.62
C GLU A 129 -3.59 -1.43 12.70
N ALA A 130 -3.98 -2.57 13.29
CA ALA A 130 -3.09 -3.71 13.38
C ALA A 130 -2.54 -4.04 11.98
N PRO A 131 -1.21 -4.19 11.80
CA PRO A 131 -0.61 -4.39 10.49
C PRO A 131 -1.26 -5.60 9.83
N SER A 132 -2.05 -5.35 8.80
CA SER A 132 -2.83 -6.37 8.12
C SER A 132 -2.22 -6.58 6.74
N ALA A 133 -1.30 -7.53 6.63
CA ALA A 133 -0.80 -7.99 5.34
C ALA A 133 -1.90 -8.80 4.65
N ALA A 134 -2.71 -8.10 3.85
CA ALA A 134 -3.82 -8.68 3.11
C ALA A 134 -3.36 -9.49 1.89
N GLY A 135 -2.32 -9.00 1.21
CA GLY A 135 -1.70 -9.64 0.04
C GLY A 135 -0.44 -10.44 0.35
N LEU A 136 0.20 -10.93 -0.71
CA LEU A 136 1.45 -11.70 -0.63
C LEU A 136 2.64 -10.75 -0.42
N THR A 137 3.16 -10.67 0.81
CA THR A 137 4.42 -9.99 1.09
C THR A 137 5.57 -11.00 0.97
N VAL A 138 6.47 -10.79 -0.01
CA VAL A 138 7.54 -11.74 -0.38
C VAL A 138 8.75 -11.74 0.56
N ASP A 139 8.73 -10.98 1.65
CA ASP A 139 9.84 -10.78 2.57
C ASP A 139 9.63 -11.41 3.96
N SER A 140 10.20 -12.61 4.13
CA SER A 140 10.68 -13.23 5.39
C SER A 140 9.71 -13.55 6.54
N GLY A 141 8.42 -13.19 6.45
CA GLY A 141 7.44 -13.47 7.52
C GLY A 141 6.84 -14.88 7.54
N PHE A 142 7.02 -15.68 6.48
CA PHE A 142 6.42 -17.00 6.34
C PHE A 142 7.34 -18.11 6.88
N LYS A 143 6.78 -19.01 7.68
CA LYS A 143 7.44 -20.28 8.04
C LYS A 143 6.74 -21.40 7.29
N ASP A 144 7.45 -21.96 6.33
CA ASP A 144 7.08 -23.11 5.49
C ASP A 144 5.89 -22.96 4.53
N ASP A 145 5.33 -21.75 4.37
CA ASP A 145 4.03 -21.51 3.72
C ASP A 145 2.89 -22.36 4.33
N PRO A 146 1.64 -21.90 4.38
CA PRO A 146 1.08 -20.61 3.96
C PRO A 146 0.83 -19.62 5.12
N VAL A 147 1.43 -19.86 6.31
CA VAL A 147 1.15 -19.03 7.51
C VAL A 147 2.24 -17.99 7.73
N ASN A 148 1.82 -16.71 7.74
CA ASN A 148 2.67 -15.60 8.15
C ASN A 148 2.83 -15.62 9.68
N CYS A 149 4.06 -15.82 10.17
CA CYS A 149 4.37 -15.92 11.60
C CYS A 149 4.29 -14.58 12.35
N GLY A 150 4.34 -13.45 11.65
CA GLY A 150 4.18 -12.11 12.23
C GLY A 150 2.71 -11.74 12.44
N THR A 151 1.82 -12.14 11.53
CA THR A 151 0.39 -11.76 11.56
C THR A 151 -0.55 -12.91 11.96
N GLY A 152 -0.09 -14.15 11.88
CA GLY A 152 -0.90 -15.36 12.05
C GLY A 152 -1.89 -15.61 10.91
N SER A 153 -1.78 -14.87 9.80
CA SER A 153 -2.64 -15.06 8.62
C SER A 153 -2.23 -16.31 7.85
N PHE A 154 -3.21 -17.12 7.46
CA PHE A 154 -3.07 -18.13 6.41
C PHE A 154 -3.36 -17.45 5.07
N ILE A 155 -2.39 -17.48 4.15
CA ILE A 155 -2.48 -16.89 2.81
C ILE A 155 -2.21 -17.97 1.76
N GLU A 156 -3.20 -18.28 0.93
CA GLU A 156 -3.11 -19.34 -0.07
C GLU A 156 -3.44 -18.82 -1.47
N PRO A 157 -2.42 -18.66 -2.33
CA PRO A 157 -2.62 -18.35 -3.73
C PRO A 157 -2.95 -19.61 -4.53
N GLU A 158 -4.06 -19.57 -5.26
CA GLU A 158 -4.51 -20.62 -6.17
C GLU A 158 -4.49 -20.09 -7.61
N VAL A 159 -3.73 -20.74 -8.50
CA VAL A 159 -3.69 -20.40 -9.93
C VAL A 159 -4.57 -21.37 -10.70
N ASP A 160 -5.80 -20.96 -11.02
CA ASP A 160 -6.73 -21.85 -11.74
C ASP A 160 -6.47 -21.86 -13.26
N LEU A 161 -6.09 -20.72 -13.86
CA LEU A 161 -5.78 -20.62 -15.30
C LEU A 161 -4.46 -19.86 -15.51
N PRO A 162 -3.33 -20.56 -15.72
CA PRO A 162 -2.03 -19.92 -15.86
C PRO A 162 -1.88 -19.21 -17.21
N ALA A 163 -1.19 -18.06 -17.21
CA ALA A 163 -0.70 -17.41 -18.42
C ALA A 163 0.84 -17.36 -18.44
N PRO A 164 1.48 -17.24 -19.63
CA PRO A 164 2.92 -16.99 -19.70
C PRO A 164 3.29 -15.72 -18.91
N ALA A 165 4.46 -15.70 -18.26
CA ALA A 165 4.89 -14.58 -17.39
C ALA A 165 4.80 -13.17 -18.04
N ARG A 166 5.04 -13.07 -19.36
CA ARG A 166 4.89 -11.80 -20.10
C ARG A 166 3.44 -11.30 -20.24
N LEU A 167 2.47 -12.19 -20.01
CA LEU A 167 1.03 -11.94 -19.98
C LEU A 167 0.48 -12.23 -18.58
N TRP A 168 1.24 -11.94 -17.52
CA TRP A 168 0.89 -12.29 -16.15
C TRP A 168 -0.52 -11.80 -15.76
N ALA A 169 -0.95 -10.64 -16.26
CA ALA A 169 -2.30 -10.10 -16.03
C ALA A 169 -3.42 -11.01 -16.57
N MET A 170 -3.14 -11.87 -17.56
CA MET A 170 -4.10 -12.88 -18.05
C MET A 170 -4.14 -14.15 -17.20
N THR A 171 -3.38 -14.23 -16.12
CA THR A 171 -3.47 -15.34 -15.17
C THR A 171 -4.73 -15.18 -14.34
N TRP A 172 -5.64 -16.15 -14.39
CA TRP A 172 -6.72 -16.22 -13.41
C TRP A 172 -6.17 -16.87 -12.13
N MET A 173 -5.95 -16.03 -11.13
CA MET A 173 -5.49 -16.41 -9.81
C MET A 173 -6.49 -15.90 -8.78
N ARG A 174 -6.61 -16.64 -7.68
CA ARG A 174 -7.37 -16.25 -6.50
C ARG A 174 -6.47 -16.36 -5.29
N ASN A 175 -6.55 -15.43 -4.34
CA ASN A 175 -5.78 -15.49 -3.11
C ASN A 175 -6.72 -15.56 -1.92
N HIS A 176 -6.57 -16.58 -1.07
CA HIS A 176 -7.34 -16.70 0.16
C HIS A 176 -6.56 -16.13 1.33
N ASN A 177 -7.19 -15.28 2.15
CA ASN A 177 -6.61 -14.80 3.39
C ASN A 177 -7.58 -15.02 4.57
N SER A 178 -7.17 -15.84 5.55
CA SER A 178 -8.02 -16.21 6.69
C SER A 178 -8.36 -15.04 7.63
N ARG A 179 -7.58 -13.95 7.61
CA ARG A 179 -7.83 -12.76 8.45
C ARG A 179 -8.65 -11.68 7.76
N PHE A 180 -8.93 -11.84 6.45
CA PHE A 180 -9.77 -10.92 5.69
C PHE A 180 -11.05 -11.61 5.23
N PRO A 181 -11.95 -12.00 6.15
CA PRO A 181 -13.16 -12.75 5.85
C PRO A 181 -14.26 -11.89 5.18
N HIS A 182 -13.89 -10.93 4.34
CA HIS A 182 -14.87 -10.17 3.58
C HIS A 182 -15.54 -11.10 2.55
N PRO A 183 -16.87 -11.03 2.42
CA PRO A 183 -17.58 -11.80 1.40
C PRO A 183 -17.18 -11.28 0.01
N GLY A 184 -16.75 -12.17 -0.87
CA GLY A 184 -16.41 -11.84 -2.24
C GLY A 184 -17.12 -12.73 -3.27
N PRO A 185 -16.93 -12.44 -4.57
CA PRO A 185 -17.49 -13.23 -5.68
C PRO A 185 -17.09 -14.70 -5.68
N LEU A 186 -15.96 -15.02 -5.06
CA LEU A 186 -15.38 -16.35 -4.92
C LEU A 186 -15.51 -16.89 -3.50
N GLY A 187 -16.45 -16.35 -2.73
CA GLY A 187 -16.65 -16.71 -1.33
C GLY A 187 -15.84 -15.84 -0.38
N ARG A 188 -15.98 -16.12 0.91
CA ARG A 188 -15.34 -15.36 1.98
C ARG A 188 -13.81 -15.51 1.94
N GLY A 189 -13.09 -14.40 2.10
CA GLY A 189 -11.63 -14.44 2.20
C GLY A 189 -10.89 -14.53 0.88
N TRP A 190 -11.59 -14.57 -0.26
CA TRP A 190 -10.98 -14.71 -1.58
C TRP A 190 -10.93 -13.38 -2.32
N SER A 191 -9.74 -13.00 -2.78
CA SER A 191 -9.51 -11.91 -3.72
C SER A 191 -9.16 -12.43 -5.12
N SER A 192 -9.43 -11.64 -6.15
CA SER A 192 -8.97 -11.86 -7.53
C SER A 192 -9.07 -10.57 -8.33
N TRP A 193 -8.83 -10.63 -9.64
CA TRP A 193 -9.16 -9.54 -10.56
C TRP A 193 -10.61 -9.05 -10.48
N ALA A 194 -11.55 -9.89 -10.02
CA ALA A 194 -12.94 -9.50 -9.85
C ALA A 194 -13.20 -8.64 -8.61
N THR A 195 -12.26 -8.58 -7.66
CA THR A 195 -12.34 -7.74 -6.46
C THR A 195 -11.38 -6.55 -6.52
N THR A 196 -10.51 -6.49 -7.53
CA THR A 196 -9.54 -5.41 -7.69
C THR A 196 -10.22 -4.05 -7.85
N ARG A 197 -9.80 -3.07 -7.05
CA ARG A 197 -10.33 -1.71 -7.09
C ARG A 197 -9.27 -0.65 -6.82
N LEU A 198 -9.50 0.54 -7.35
CA LEU A 198 -8.81 1.76 -6.95
C LEU A 198 -9.84 2.86 -6.70
N ASP A 199 -10.15 3.09 -5.42
CA ASP A 199 -11.13 4.07 -4.99
C ASP A 199 -10.42 5.36 -4.60
N VAL A 200 -10.76 6.47 -5.26
CA VAL A 200 -10.18 7.79 -4.97
C VAL A 200 -11.24 8.69 -4.34
N THR A 201 -10.86 9.37 -3.27
CA THR A 201 -11.69 10.31 -2.53
C THR A 201 -10.98 11.66 -2.37
N ALA A 202 -11.63 12.59 -1.69
CA ALA A 202 -11.02 13.87 -1.33
C ALA A 202 -9.85 13.69 -0.34
N ASP A 203 -9.90 12.67 0.52
CA ASP A 203 -8.92 12.48 1.59
C ASP A 203 -7.74 11.59 1.15
N GLY A 204 -7.90 10.79 0.10
CA GLY A 204 -6.87 9.87 -0.37
C GLY A 204 -7.36 8.85 -1.38
N ALA A 205 -6.52 7.84 -1.64
CA ALA A 205 -6.83 6.70 -2.49
C ALA A 205 -6.68 5.38 -1.71
N ARG A 206 -7.56 4.42 -2.00
CA ARG A 206 -7.49 3.05 -1.50
C ARG A 206 -7.35 2.09 -2.68
N PHE A 207 -6.23 1.40 -2.76
CA PHE A 207 -5.99 0.35 -3.73
C PHE A 207 -6.26 -1.02 -3.10
N GLU A 208 -7.03 -1.86 -3.79
CA GLU A 208 -7.21 -3.27 -3.50
C GLU A 208 -6.74 -4.10 -4.70
N GLY A 209 -5.64 -4.84 -4.53
CA GLY A 209 -5.00 -5.62 -5.58
C GLY A 209 -5.71 -6.95 -5.88
N PRO A 210 -5.41 -7.59 -7.03
CA PRO A 210 -5.95 -8.91 -7.35
C PRO A 210 -5.47 -10.01 -6.39
N ASP A 211 -4.33 -9.81 -5.73
CA ASP A 211 -3.79 -10.66 -4.68
C ASP A 211 -4.36 -10.33 -3.29
N GLY A 212 -5.30 -9.38 -3.20
CA GLY A 212 -5.95 -8.99 -1.96
C GLY A 212 -5.16 -7.97 -1.15
N GLN A 213 -4.01 -7.48 -1.65
CA GLN A 213 -3.30 -6.37 -1.03
C GLN A 213 -4.21 -5.15 -0.89
N VAL A 214 -4.18 -4.50 0.27
CA VAL A 214 -4.83 -3.20 0.49
C VAL A 214 -3.77 -2.16 0.81
N VAL A 215 -3.81 -1.03 0.10
CA VAL A 215 -2.92 0.10 0.34
C VAL A 215 -3.75 1.38 0.42
N GLU A 216 -3.55 2.13 1.50
CA GLU A 216 -4.14 3.46 1.68
C GLU A 216 -3.09 4.53 1.44
N LEU A 217 -3.42 5.50 0.60
CA LEU A 217 -2.53 6.59 0.19
C LEU A 217 -3.22 7.90 0.52
N ALA A 218 -2.65 8.68 1.44
CA ALA A 218 -3.17 9.99 1.79
C ALA A 218 -3.05 10.95 0.61
N ARG A 219 -4.03 11.84 0.42
CA ARG A 219 -3.89 12.94 -0.53
C ARG A 219 -2.88 13.97 0.02
N THR A 220 -2.04 14.49 -0.86
CA THR A 220 -1.04 15.52 -0.56
C THR A 220 -1.17 16.69 -1.53
N ASP A 221 -0.46 17.79 -1.26
CA ASP A 221 -0.39 18.93 -2.18
C ASP A 221 0.21 18.57 -3.55
N HIS A 222 0.91 17.43 -3.63
CA HIS A 222 1.61 16.96 -4.83
C HIS A 222 0.97 15.72 -5.46
N GLY A 223 -0.20 15.29 -4.97
CA GLY A 223 -0.92 14.11 -5.47
C GLY A 223 -1.29 13.17 -4.33
N PHE A 224 -0.65 12.01 -4.28
CA PHE A 224 -0.89 10.98 -3.26
C PHE A 224 0.43 10.58 -2.58
N SER A 225 0.35 10.15 -1.32
CA SER A 225 1.49 9.59 -0.60
C SER A 225 1.99 8.31 -1.26
N THR A 226 3.17 7.84 -0.86
CA THR A 226 3.75 6.56 -1.33
C THR A 226 3.62 5.48 -0.26
N ASP A 227 3.65 4.21 -0.68
CA ASP A 227 3.67 3.06 0.23
C ASP A 227 4.73 2.05 -0.25
N SER A 228 5.52 1.49 0.68
CA SER A 228 6.59 0.55 0.33
C SER A 228 6.08 -0.74 -0.32
N ASN A 229 4.81 -1.08 -0.11
CA ASN A 229 4.17 -2.24 -0.70
C ASN A 229 3.55 -1.94 -2.07
N LEU A 230 3.44 -0.67 -2.47
CA LEU A 230 2.95 -0.26 -3.79
C LEU A 230 3.94 0.72 -4.44
N ALA A 231 4.83 0.18 -5.27
CA ALA A 231 5.83 0.96 -6.01
C ALA A 231 5.25 1.81 -7.18
N ALA A 232 3.93 2.04 -7.17
CA ALA A 232 3.20 2.76 -8.21
C ALA A 232 2.70 4.10 -7.69
N GLU A 233 2.65 5.10 -8.57
CA GLU A 233 2.02 6.38 -8.29
C GLU A 233 0.55 6.35 -8.73
N VAL A 234 -0.32 6.98 -7.95
CA VAL A 234 -1.72 7.21 -8.35
C VAL A 234 -1.80 8.49 -9.17
N VAL A 235 -2.35 8.39 -10.37
CA VAL A 235 -2.52 9.50 -11.32
C VAL A 235 -3.99 9.64 -11.66
N GLU A 236 -4.59 10.79 -11.35
CA GLU A 236 -5.94 11.14 -11.79
C GLU A 236 -5.91 11.59 -13.27
N THR A 237 -6.83 11.06 -14.08
CA THR A 237 -6.93 11.33 -15.52
C THR A 237 -8.36 11.71 -15.90
N GLU A 238 -8.57 12.24 -17.12
CA GLU A 238 -9.92 12.51 -17.62
C GLU A 238 -10.80 11.25 -17.72
N ALA A 239 -10.20 10.06 -17.86
CA ALA A 239 -10.90 8.80 -18.07
C ALA A 239 -11.14 7.99 -16.77
N GLY A 240 -10.64 8.47 -15.63
CA GLY A 240 -10.61 7.75 -14.36
C GLY A 240 -9.25 7.87 -13.70
N THR A 241 -8.75 6.79 -13.09
CA THR A 241 -7.50 6.81 -12.32
C THR A 241 -6.51 5.80 -12.89
N GLU A 242 -5.22 6.05 -12.76
CA GLU A 242 -4.14 5.15 -13.20
C GLU A 242 -3.16 4.89 -12.07
N LEU A 243 -2.72 3.63 -11.90
CA LEU A 243 -1.47 3.31 -11.20
C LEU A 243 -0.35 3.26 -12.23
N SER A 244 0.70 4.03 -11.99
CA SER A 244 1.82 4.20 -12.91
C SER A 244 3.13 3.77 -12.24
N TRP A 245 3.78 2.74 -12.79
CA TRP A 245 5.10 2.30 -12.35
C TRP A 245 6.21 2.94 -13.18
N TRP A 246 7.37 3.17 -12.56
CA TRP A 246 8.54 3.77 -13.22
C TRP A 246 9.03 2.98 -14.46
N ARG A 247 8.76 1.67 -14.54
CA ARG A 247 9.12 0.82 -15.69
C ARG A 247 8.15 0.93 -16.87
N GLY A 248 7.10 1.75 -16.76
CA GLY A 248 6.12 1.99 -17.82
C GLY A 248 4.91 1.05 -17.82
N GLU A 249 4.83 0.14 -16.84
CA GLU A 249 3.59 -0.57 -16.53
C GLU A 249 2.55 0.41 -16.01
N ARG A 250 1.31 0.25 -16.48
CA ARG A 250 0.19 1.13 -16.12
C ARG A 250 -1.07 0.33 -15.95
N TRP A 251 -1.79 0.57 -14.86
CA TRP A 251 -3.09 -0.03 -14.60
C TRP A 251 -4.11 1.08 -14.57
N ARG A 252 -5.07 1.07 -15.48
CA ARG A 252 -6.11 2.07 -15.60
C ARG A 252 -7.39 1.56 -14.97
N PHE A 253 -8.10 2.47 -14.33
CA PHE A 253 -9.34 2.23 -13.62
C PHE A 253 -10.39 3.20 -14.13
N GLY A 254 -11.61 2.70 -14.29
CA GLY A 254 -12.76 3.54 -14.63
C GLY A 254 -13.18 4.43 -13.45
N PRO A 255 -14.15 5.33 -13.66
CA PRO A 255 -14.65 6.22 -12.60
C PRO A 255 -15.30 5.50 -11.40
N ASP A 256 -15.66 4.23 -11.56
CA ASP A 256 -16.22 3.35 -10.53
C ASP A 256 -15.15 2.54 -9.77
N GLY A 257 -13.88 2.87 -10.01
CA GLY A 257 -12.73 2.23 -9.39
C GLY A 257 -12.42 0.84 -9.94
N THR A 258 -13.15 0.34 -10.94
CA THR A 258 -12.89 -0.98 -11.53
C THR A 258 -11.76 -0.93 -12.57
N PRO A 259 -10.93 -1.97 -12.71
CA PRO A 259 -9.88 -1.99 -13.73
C PRO A 259 -10.49 -1.89 -15.13
N SER A 260 -9.87 -1.13 -16.02
CA SER A 260 -10.29 -1.00 -17.43
C SER A 260 -9.21 -1.49 -18.38
N GLU A 261 -7.94 -1.26 -18.07
CA GLU A 261 -6.81 -1.68 -18.89
C GLU A 261 -5.55 -1.92 -18.05
N ILE A 262 -4.81 -2.98 -18.35
CA ILE A 262 -3.46 -3.21 -17.84
C ILE A 262 -2.48 -3.18 -19.01
N VAL A 263 -1.55 -2.24 -18.99
CA VAL A 263 -0.52 -2.07 -20.03
C VAL A 263 0.74 -2.83 -19.63
N LEU A 264 1.07 -3.88 -20.39
CA LEU A 264 2.18 -4.81 -20.14
C LEU A 264 3.45 -4.42 -20.92
N GLY A 265 3.62 -3.13 -21.21
CA GLY A 265 4.72 -2.62 -22.04
C GLY A 265 4.72 -3.24 -23.45
N PRO A 266 5.85 -3.80 -23.93
CA PRO A 266 5.92 -4.43 -25.25
C PRO A 266 5.02 -5.65 -25.45
N ALA A 267 4.51 -6.24 -24.36
CA ALA A 267 3.63 -7.41 -24.43
C ALA A 267 2.16 -7.04 -24.76
N GLY A 268 1.85 -5.75 -24.96
CA GLY A 268 0.52 -5.28 -25.32
C GLY A 268 -0.29 -4.83 -24.11
N SER A 269 -1.62 -4.88 -24.22
CA SER A 269 -2.52 -4.58 -23.09
C SER A 269 -3.62 -5.62 -22.92
N VAL A 270 -4.15 -5.67 -21.70
CA VAL A 270 -5.31 -6.48 -21.31
C VAL A 270 -6.45 -5.53 -20.97
N LEU A 271 -7.55 -5.61 -21.71
CA LEU A 271 -8.77 -4.87 -21.45
C LEU A 271 -9.69 -5.64 -20.51
N PHE A 272 -10.29 -4.94 -19.57
CA PHE A 272 -11.22 -5.49 -18.60
C PHE A 272 -12.63 -4.99 -18.93
N HIS A 273 -13.56 -5.94 -19.02
CA HIS A 273 -14.95 -5.65 -19.36
C HIS A 273 -15.84 -5.92 -18.17
N HIS A 274 -16.54 -4.88 -17.71
CA HIS A 274 -17.47 -4.94 -16.58
C HIS A 274 -18.92 -4.83 -17.08
N ASP A 275 -19.87 -5.42 -16.35
CA ASP A 275 -21.29 -5.14 -16.56
C ASP A 275 -21.76 -3.86 -15.83
N ASP A 276 -23.01 -3.48 -16.00
CA ASP A 276 -23.60 -2.27 -15.38
C ASP A 276 -23.60 -2.30 -13.84
N HIS A 277 -23.32 -3.45 -13.24
CA HIS A 277 -23.18 -3.62 -11.79
C HIS A 277 -21.71 -3.65 -11.34
N GLY A 278 -20.76 -3.35 -12.23
CA GLY A 278 -19.33 -3.38 -11.94
C GLY A 278 -18.75 -4.78 -11.79
N ARG A 279 -19.44 -5.83 -12.28
CA ARG A 279 -18.92 -7.21 -12.23
C ARG A 279 -18.04 -7.50 -13.42
N LEU A 280 -16.83 -8.01 -13.18
CA LEU A 280 -15.90 -8.42 -14.24
C LEU A 280 -16.52 -9.55 -15.08
N ARG A 281 -16.72 -9.30 -16.37
CA ARG A 281 -17.28 -10.24 -17.35
C ARG A 281 -16.24 -10.84 -18.27
N ALA A 282 -15.19 -10.10 -18.58
CA ALA A 282 -14.11 -10.64 -19.41
C ALA A 282 -12.81 -9.87 -19.26
N MET A 283 -11.73 -10.56 -19.58
CA MET A 283 -10.39 -9.99 -19.76
C MET A 283 -9.92 -10.36 -21.16
N ALA A 284 -9.50 -9.37 -21.95
CA ALA A 284 -9.14 -9.56 -23.36
C ALA A 284 -7.77 -8.94 -23.66
N HIS A 285 -6.83 -9.78 -24.07
CA HIS A 285 -5.51 -9.35 -24.53
C HIS A 285 -5.55 -9.01 -26.03
N ASP A 286 -4.78 -8.01 -26.44
CA ASP A 286 -4.74 -7.53 -27.84
C ASP A 286 -4.33 -8.60 -28.87
N ALA A 287 -3.57 -9.62 -28.48
CA ALA A 287 -3.22 -10.76 -29.33
C ALA A 287 -4.33 -11.83 -29.40
N GLY A 288 -5.53 -11.56 -28.86
CA GLY A 288 -6.72 -12.40 -28.99
C GLY A 288 -6.87 -13.48 -27.93
N ARG A 289 -6.10 -13.47 -26.84
CA ARG A 289 -6.41 -14.31 -25.66
C ARG A 289 -7.55 -13.68 -24.87
N ARG A 290 -8.47 -14.50 -24.37
CA ARG A 290 -9.64 -14.02 -23.64
C ARG A 290 -9.97 -14.93 -22.46
N LEU A 291 -10.29 -14.34 -21.33
CA LEU A 291 -11.00 -14.98 -20.22
C LEU A 291 -12.43 -14.45 -20.19
N ASP A 292 -13.42 -15.33 -20.18
CA ASP A 292 -14.82 -14.99 -19.92
C ASP A 292 -15.20 -15.46 -18.51
N VAL A 293 -15.81 -14.56 -17.73
CA VAL A 293 -16.17 -14.78 -16.32
C VAL A 293 -17.69 -14.95 -16.22
N GLU A 294 -18.11 -16.14 -15.83
CA GLU A 294 -19.52 -16.51 -15.68
C GLU A 294 -19.99 -16.26 -14.25
N TRP A 295 -21.17 -15.66 -14.12
CA TRP A 295 -21.77 -15.33 -12.83
C TRP A 295 -23.16 -15.93 -12.68
N ALA A 296 -23.46 -16.41 -11.47
CA ALA A 296 -24.81 -16.71 -10.99
C ALA A 296 -25.08 -15.88 -9.73
N GLY A 297 -26.00 -14.91 -9.83
CA GLY A 297 -26.21 -13.93 -8.76
C GLY A 297 -24.93 -13.13 -8.46
N GLU A 298 -24.45 -13.21 -7.23
CA GLU A 298 -23.24 -12.54 -6.73
C GLU A 298 -22.00 -13.46 -6.73
N ARG A 299 -22.07 -14.63 -7.36
CA ARG A 299 -20.97 -15.60 -7.37
C ARG A 299 -20.46 -15.86 -8.78
N ILE A 300 -19.15 -16.01 -8.88
CA ILE A 300 -18.49 -16.48 -10.10
C ILE A 300 -18.63 -18.01 -10.14
N THR A 301 -19.30 -18.54 -11.16
CA THR A 301 -19.52 -19.99 -11.30
C THR A 301 -18.50 -20.66 -12.20
N ALA A 302 -17.92 -19.93 -13.16
CA ALA A 302 -16.86 -20.43 -14.00
C ALA A 302 -16.00 -19.31 -14.59
N VAL A 303 -14.77 -19.65 -14.96
CA VAL A 303 -13.94 -18.82 -15.84
C VAL A 303 -13.43 -19.66 -17.00
N ARG A 304 -13.59 -19.10 -18.20
CA ARG A 304 -13.35 -19.77 -19.47
C ARG A 304 -12.22 -19.08 -20.23
N ALA A 305 -11.10 -19.75 -20.42
CA ALA A 305 -9.98 -19.29 -21.24
C ALA A 305 -10.12 -19.74 -22.70
N SER A 306 -9.91 -18.80 -23.62
CA SER A 306 -9.88 -19.05 -25.06
C SER A 306 -8.78 -18.21 -25.75
N HIS A 307 -8.38 -18.62 -26.95
CA HIS A 307 -7.46 -17.87 -27.79
C HIS A 307 -7.99 -17.82 -29.22
N GLY A 308 -8.07 -16.62 -29.80
CA GLY A 308 -8.51 -16.39 -31.18
C GLY A 308 -7.72 -17.26 -32.16
N GLY A 309 -8.40 -18.23 -32.78
CA GLY A 309 -7.80 -19.18 -33.72
C GLY A 309 -7.69 -20.62 -33.19
N ASP A 310 -7.90 -20.85 -31.90
CA ASP A 310 -7.94 -22.20 -31.31
C ASP A 310 -9.37 -22.56 -30.88
N SER A 311 -9.81 -23.78 -31.23
CA SER A 311 -11.08 -24.33 -30.74
C SER A 311 -10.97 -24.85 -29.30
N THR A 312 -9.75 -25.01 -28.79
CA THR A 312 -9.47 -25.50 -27.44
C THR A 312 -9.82 -24.43 -26.42
N CYS A 313 -10.50 -24.85 -25.37
CA CYS A 313 -10.96 -23.98 -24.32
C CYS A 313 -10.76 -24.66 -22.98
N HIS A 314 -10.15 -23.94 -22.04
CA HIS A 314 -9.97 -24.40 -20.66
C HIS A 314 -10.99 -23.68 -19.78
N THR A 315 -11.74 -24.43 -18.98
CA THR A 315 -12.75 -23.86 -18.08
C THR A 315 -12.49 -24.36 -16.68
N VAL A 316 -12.41 -23.44 -15.72
CA VAL A 316 -12.51 -23.77 -14.29
C VAL A 316 -13.93 -23.47 -13.82
N ALA A 317 -14.54 -24.40 -13.09
CA ALA A 317 -15.86 -24.22 -12.46
C ALA A 317 -15.74 -24.18 -10.93
N TYR A 318 -16.63 -23.45 -10.27
CA TYR A 318 -16.60 -23.25 -8.82
C TYR A 318 -17.88 -23.74 -8.13
N GLU A 319 -17.71 -24.39 -6.99
CA GLU A 319 -18.80 -24.86 -6.14
C GLU A 319 -18.80 -24.17 -4.78
N TYR A 320 -20.01 -23.92 -4.27
CA TYR A 320 -20.23 -23.16 -3.04
C TYR A 320 -21.20 -23.88 -2.10
N ILE A 321 -20.93 -23.79 -0.80
CA ILE A 321 -21.84 -24.20 0.29
C ILE A 321 -21.96 -23.01 1.24
N ASP A 322 -23.19 -22.60 1.54
CA ASP A 322 -23.48 -21.46 2.43
C ASP A 322 -22.74 -20.15 2.06
N GLY A 323 -22.44 -19.98 0.76
CA GLY A 323 -21.75 -18.81 0.22
C GLY A 323 -20.22 -18.87 0.28
N ASP A 324 -19.67 -19.91 0.91
CA ASP A 324 -18.23 -20.20 0.93
C ASP A 324 -17.86 -21.12 -0.24
N LEU A 325 -16.72 -20.87 -0.87
CA LEU A 325 -16.19 -21.73 -1.90
C LEU A 325 -15.66 -23.02 -1.28
N VAL A 326 -16.09 -24.16 -1.82
CA VAL A 326 -15.69 -25.49 -1.34
C VAL A 326 -14.92 -26.31 -2.36
N ALA A 327 -15.00 -25.97 -3.65
CA ALA A 327 -14.22 -26.63 -4.69
C ALA A 327 -14.02 -25.73 -5.92
N SER A 328 -12.87 -25.91 -6.58
CA SER A 328 -12.64 -25.52 -7.97
C SER A 328 -12.36 -26.78 -8.79
N HIS A 329 -12.95 -26.83 -9.99
CA HIS A 329 -12.80 -27.94 -10.92
C HIS A 329 -12.12 -27.43 -12.19
N ALA A 330 -10.81 -27.65 -12.29
CA ALA A 330 -10.06 -27.39 -13.51
C ALA A 330 -10.14 -28.62 -14.46
N PRO A 331 -9.92 -28.44 -15.78
CA PRO A 331 -10.02 -29.52 -16.79
C PRO A 331 -9.03 -30.66 -16.60
#